data_AF-A0A162CDT7-F1
#
_entry.id   AF-A0A162CDT7-F1
#
_cell.length_a   1.000
_cell.length_b   1.000
_cell.length_c   1.000
_cell.angle_alpha   90.00
_cell.angle_beta   90.00
_cell.angle_gamma   90.00
#
_symmetry.space_group_name_H-M   'P 1'
#
loop_
_entity.id
_entity.type
_entity.pdbx_description
1 polymer ?
#
loop_
_entity_poly.entity_id
_entity_poly.type
_entity_poly.pdbx_seq_one_letter_code
_entity_poly.pdbx_strand_id
1 'polypeptide(L)'
;MAQDNFVELAINLVSHHRTNIFDILNSEEWYKAYNSYQNETRALEIHLVHDFEDAVHRCSTLWNIYEVLMSFKHLYCRPLFTAVINSTANQLFKKASREAKVACGISCNDPWSTPINATLTTLSTRLATSAQRARGYLDKIAKLVQMTSWAGSPSYREKALLRCQQAHRLLGEAIKKEHVDWIDRVHVELAFNMNVGLHKFAVRRHFKRPDWIQCNLDGVVFQVVQAAESWDRLLVELPGQVTALWNERNELRNVHGSVCAMCYYYNYIIQELEVLDKDIYREELDKLEKAVQPCLNSTTWKQLILVKRVVTSCFFAMEEVVQDLVQRFAVP
;
A
#
# COMPACT_ATOMS: atom_id res chain seq x y z
N MET A 1 32.30 -31.32 -22.03
CA MET A 1 32.31 -32.81 -22.11
C MET A 1 31.10 -33.37 -22.83
N ALA A 2 29.87 -33.32 -22.29
CA ALA A 2 28.69 -33.88 -22.99
C ALA A 2 28.32 -33.13 -24.29
N GLN A 3 28.47 -31.81 -24.30
CA GLN A 3 28.17 -30.96 -25.45
C GLN A 3 29.21 -31.13 -26.58
N ASP A 4 30.48 -31.28 -26.23
CA ASP A 4 31.59 -31.52 -27.17
C ASP A 4 31.44 -32.89 -27.85
N ASN A 5 31.12 -33.93 -27.08
CA ASN A 5 30.84 -35.28 -27.61
C ASN A 5 29.67 -35.29 -28.59
N PHE A 6 28.59 -34.54 -28.31
CA PHE A 6 27.43 -34.50 -29.19
C PHE A 6 27.72 -33.81 -30.53
N VAL A 7 28.45 -32.70 -30.49
CA VAL A 7 28.87 -31.97 -31.69
C VAL A 7 29.80 -32.85 -32.52
N GLU A 8 30.74 -33.55 -31.88
CA GLU A 8 31.64 -34.48 -32.55
C GLU A 8 30.89 -35.67 -33.18
N LEU A 9 29.91 -36.26 -32.48
CA LEU A 9 29.03 -37.31 -33.01
C LEU A 9 28.18 -36.83 -34.18
N ALA A 10 27.62 -35.62 -34.11
CA ALA A 10 26.84 -35.03 -35.19
C ALA A 10 27.70 -34.76 -36.44
N ILE A 11 28.92 -34.24 -36.22
CA ILE A 11 29.90 -34.03 -37.29
C ILE A 11 30.29 -35.39 -37.88
N ASN A 12 30.62 -36.39 -37.07
CA ASN A 12 31.01 -37.72 -37.54
C ASN A 12 29.90 -38.42 -38.33
N LEU A 13 28.63 -38.31 -37.90
CA LEU A 13 27.49 -38.82 -38.64
C LEU A 13 27.39 -38.19 -40.05
N VAL A 14 27.56 -36.87 -40.13
CA VAL A 14 27.37 -36.10 -41.37
C VAL A 14 28.59 -36.10 -42.29
N SER A 15 29.81 -36.19 -41.75
CA SER A 15 31.06 -36.12 -42.52
C SER A 15 31.61 -37.49 -42.93
N HIS A 16 31.61 -38.46 -42.02
CA HIS A 16 32.26 -39.77 -42.25
C HIS A 16 31.34 -40.80 -42.90
N HIS A 17 30.02 -40.70 -42.67
CA HIS A 17 29.05 -41.67 -43.20
C HIS A 17 28.15 -41.12 -44.31
N ARG A 18 28.45 -39.91 -44.83
CA ARG A 18 27.64 -39.24 -45.87
C ARG A 18 27.47 -40.06 -47.15
N THR A 19 28.52 -40.78 -47.53
CA THR A 19 28.56 -41.61 -48.74
C THR A 19 27.72 -42.88 -48.60
N ASN A 20 27.47 -43.32 -47.36
CA ASN A 20 26.82 -44.59 -47.06
C ASN A 20 25.32 -44.42 -46.74
N ILE A 21 24.81 -43.18 -46.76
CA ILE A 21 23.38 -42.86 -46.49
C ILE A 21 22.43 -43.56 -47.47
N PHE A 22 22.85 -43.67 -48.73
CA PHE A 22 22.06 -44.30 -49.79
C PHE A 22 22.67 -45.64 -50.26
N ASP A 23 23.71 -46.15 -49.58
CA ASP A 23 24.31 -47.44 -49.93
C ASP A 23 23.45 -48.58 -49.36
N ILE A 24 22.63 -49.17 -50.24
CA ILE A 24 21.71 -50.26 -49.91
C ILE A 24 22.47 -51.56 -49.64
N LEU A 25 23.71 -51.71 -50.14
CA LEU A 25 24.52 -52.92 -49.99
C LEU A 25 25.21 -52.98 -48.62
N ASN A 26 25.63 -51.82 -48.07
CA ASN A 26 26.29 -51.71 -46.75
C ASN A 26 25.46 -50.89 -45.76
N SER A 27 24.14 -51.11 -45.75
CA SER A 27 23.19 -50.33 -44.94
C SER A 27 23.45 -50.39 -43.43
N GLU A 28 24.07 -51.47 -42.93
CA GLU A 28 24.32 -51.66 -41.49
C GLU A 28 25.19 -50.57 -40.85
N GLU A 29 26.20 -50.05 -41.55
CA GLU A 29 27.13 -49.05 -40.99
C GLU A 29 26.43 -47.72 -40.72
N TRP A 30 25.61 -47.28 -41.68
CA TRP A 30 24.79 -46.07 -41.53
C TRP A 30 23.78 -46.22 -40.40
N TYR A 31 23.06 -47.35 -40.33
CA TYR A 31 22.07 -47.58 -39.26
C TYR A 31 22.72 -47.66 -37.88
N LYS A 32 23.91 -48.25 -37.74
CA LYS A 32 24.66 -48.28 -36.46
C LYS A 32 25.04 -46.87 -36.01
N ALA A 33 25.60 -46.04 -36.90
CA ALA A 33 25.97 -44.66 -36.60
C ALA A 33 24.73 -43.79 -36.28
N TYR A 34 23.66 -43.93 -37.06
CA TYR A 34 22.39 -43.22 -36.83
C TYR A 34 21.73 -43.59 -35.51
N ASN A 35 21.67 -44.88 -35.16
CA ASN A 35 21.12 -45.33 -33.88
C ASN A 35 21.95 -44.82 -32.70
N SER A 36 23.28 -44.77 -32.82
CA SER A 36 24.15 -44.19 -31.79
C SER A 36 23.85 -42.69 -31.60
N TYR A 37 23.78 -41.92 -32.69
CA TYR A 37 23.41 -40.50 -32.63
C TYR A 37 22.01 -40.28 -32.03
N GLN A 38 21.02 -41.11 -32.40
CA GLN A 38 19.67 -41.02 -31.87
C GLN A 38 19.62 -41.32 -30.36
N ASN A 39 20.39 -42.30 -29.89
CA ASN A 39 20.48 -42.64 -28.46
C ASN A 39 21.13 -41.51 -27.65
N GLU A 40 22.20 -40.91 -28.15
CA GLU A 40 22.88 -39.77 -27.51
C GLU A 40 22.00 -38.52 -27.51
N THR A 41 21.29 -38.24 -28.60
CA THR A 41 20.30 -37.15 -28.67
C THR A 41 19.22 -37.35 -27.59
N ARG A 42 18.70 -38.58 -27.46
CA ARG A 42 17.70 -38.92 -26.44
C ARG A 42 18.26 -38.79 -25.02
N ALA A 43 19.52 -39.19 -24.80
CA ALA A 43 20.17 -39.05 -23.50
C ALA A 43 20.31 -37.57 -23.09
N LEU A 44 20.66 -36.69 -24.03
CA LEU A 44 20.69 -35.25 -23.80
C LEU A 44 19.30 -34.67 -23.51
N GLU A 45 18.27 -35.10 -24.25
CA GLU A 45 16.89 -34.67 -23.97
C GLU A 45 16.46 -35.08 -22.55
N ILE A 46 16.81 -36.29 -22.10
CA ILE A 46 16.53 -36.76 -20.74
C ILE A 46 17.27 -35.91 -19.70
N HIS A 47 18.54 -35.58 -19.93
CA HIS A 47 19.31 -34.72 -19.03
C HIS A 47 18.69 -33.33 -18.93
N LEU A 48 18.33 -32.71 -20.05
CA LEU A 48 17.69 -31.40 -20.07
C LEU A 48 16.31 -31.40 -19.40
N VAL A 49 15.56 -32.50 -19.51
CA VAL A 49 14.32 -32.69 -18.74
C VAL A 49 14.59 -32.73 -17.25
N HIS A 50 15.63 -33.45 -16.82
CA HIS A 50 16.04 -33.49 -15.42
C HIS A 50 16.45 -32.10 -14.91
N ASP A 51 17.25 -31.36 -15.67
CA ASP A 51 17.64 -29.99 -15.33
C ASP A 51 16.44 -29.04 -15.23
N PHE A 52 15.45 -29.20 -16.12
CA PHE A 52 14.19 -28.47 -16.05
C PHE A 52 13.42 -28.80 -14.76
N GLU A 53 13.27 -30.08 -14.43
CA GLU A 53 12.59 -30.52 -13.21
C GLU A 53 13.30 -29.99 -11.97
N ASP A 54 14.63 -30.08 -11.91
CA ASP A 54 15.45 -29.54 -10.82
C ASP A 54 15.29 -28.02 -10.67
N ALA A 55 15.29 -27.27 -11.78
CA ALA A 55 15.07 -25.83 -11.76
C ALA A 55 13.68 -25.48 -11.20
N VAL A 56 12.64 -26.23 -11.61
CA VAL A 56 11.27 -26.07 -11.09
C VAL A 56 11.20 -26.39 -9.60
N HIS A 57 11.88 -27.43 -9.13
CA HIS A 57 11.90 -27.80 -7.70
C HIS A 57 12.53 -26.72 -6.82
N ARG A 58 13.52 -25.98 -7.34
CA ARG A 58 14.15 -24.85 -6.64
C ARG A 58 13.29 -23.58 -6.60
N CYS A 59 12.22 -23.51 -7.39
CA CYS A 59 11.35 -22.33 -7.46
C CYS A 59 10.35 -22.27 -6.29
N SER A 60 10.41 -21.18 -5.52
CA SER A 60 9.47 -20.91 -4.41
C SER A 60 8.24 -20.11 -4.82
N THR A 61 8.34 -19.25 -5.84
CA THR A 61 7.27 -18.33 -6.25
C THR A 61 6.61 -18.77 -7.57
N LEU A 62 5.35 -18.38 -7.80
CA LEU A 62 4.66 -18.59 -9.08
C LEU A 62 5.39 -17.92 -10.25
N TRP A 63 6.00 -16.77 -10.01
CA TRP A 63 6.75 -16.01 -11.02
C TRP A 63 7.98 -16.78 -11.48
N ASN A 64 8.77 -17.34 -10.56
CA ASN A 64 9.97 -18.10 -10.94
C ASN A 64 9.61 -19.36 -11.74
N ILE A 65 8.53 -20.05 -11.34
CA ILE A 65 8.03 -21.22 -12.11
C ILE A 65 7.62 -20.78 -13.53
N TYR A 66 6.97 -19.62 -13.65
CA TYR A 66 6.61 -19.04 -14.94
C TYR A 66 7.84 -18.74 -15.81
N GLU A 67 8.88 -18.11 -15.26
CA GLU A 67 10.10 -17.80 -16.00
C GLU A 67 10.81 -19.04 -16.52
N VAL A 68 10.90 -20.09 -15.70
CA VAL A 68 11.46 -21.38 -16.13
C VAL A 68 10.62 -21.99 -17.25
N LEU A 69 9.29 -22.01 -17.14
CA LEU A 69 8.41 -22.49 -18.21
C LEU A 69 8.60 -21.72 -19.52
N MET A 70 8.75 -20.39 -19.45
CA MET A 70 8.95 -19.56 -20.62
C MET A 70 10.32 -19.78 -21.28
N SER A 71 11.35 -20.01 -20.48
CA SER A 71 12.71 -20.29 -20.98
C SER A 71 12.75 -21.59 -21.79
N PHE A 72 11.99 -22.61 -21.38
CA PHE A 72 11.92 -23.91 -22.05
C PHE A 72 10.77 -24.03 -23.07
N LYS A 73 10.03 -22.94 -23.35
CA LYS A 73 8.87 -22.95 -24.25
C LYS A 73 9.20 -23.47 -25.66
N HIS A 74 10.39 -23.16 -26.16
CA HIS A 74 10.84 -23.58 -27.48
C HIS A 74 11.01 -25.11 -27.61
N LEU A 75 11.20 -25.81 -26.48
CA LEU A 75 11.32 -27.28 -26.44
C LEU A 75 9.96 -27.98 -26.32
N TYR A 76 8.85 -27.25 -26.19
CA TYR A 76 7.52 -27.82 -26.00
C TYR A 76 7.07 -28.78 -27.12
N CYS A 77 7.56 -28.57 -28.34
CA CYS A 77 7.28 -29.44 -29.49
C CYS A 77 7.91 -30.84 -29.35
N ARG A 78 8.87 -31.04 -28.43
CA ARG A 78 9.52 -32.33 -28.19
C ARG A 78 8.68 -33.16 -27.22
N PRO A 79 8.39 -34.44 -27.53
CA PRO A 79 7.43 -35.26 -26.79
C PRO A 79 7.81 -35.47 -25.32
N LEU A 80 9.10 -35.62 -25.00
CA LEU A 80 9.58 -35.75 -23.62
C LEU A 80 9.30 -34.48 -22.80
N PHE A 81 9.51 -33.31 -23.39
CA PHE A 81 9.25 -32.02 -22.75
C PHE A 81 7.76 -31.71 -22.67
N THR A 82 6.95 -32.09 -23.67
CA THR A 82 5.52 -31.82 -23.69
C THR A 82 4.84 -32.34 -22.42
N ALA A 83 5.15 -33.57 -22.01
CA ALA A 83 4.55 -34.20 -20.81
C ALA A 83 4.95 -33.45 -19.52
N VAL A 84 6.24 -33.17 -19.38
CA VAL A 84 6.81 -32.54 -18.17
C VAL A 84 6.37 -31.08 -18.04
N ILE A 85 6.44 -30.31 -19.13
CA ILE A 85 5.95 -28.92 -19.18
C ILE A 85 4.45 -28.85 -18.88
N ASN A 86 3.64 -29.74 -19.45
CA ASN A 86 2.21 -29.78 -19.15
C ASN A 86 1.93 -30.11 -17.67
N SER A 87 2.69 -31.03 -17.08
CA SER A 87 2.61 -31.36 -15.65
C SER A 87 2.95 -30.14 -14.78
N THR A 88 4.07 -29.46 -15.08
CA THR A 88 4.52 -28.26 -14.35
C THR A 88 3.53 -27.10 -14.49
N ALA A 89 2.99 -26.86 -15.68
CA ALA A 89 1.94 -25.86 -15.90
C ALA A 89 0.69 -26.17 -15.04
N ASN A 90 0.27 -27.43 -14.97
CA ASN A 90 -0.83 -27.85 -14.10
C ASN A 90 -0.52 -27.63 -12.61
N GLN A 91 0.72 -27.85 -12.17
CA GLN A 91 1.14 -27.55 -10.79
C GLN A 91 1.10 -26.05 -10.51
N LEU A 92 1.53 -25.21 -11.45
CA LEU A 92 1.42 -23.76 -11.37
C LEU A 92 -0.04 -23.33 -11.23
N PHE A 93 -0.97 -23.86 -12.04
CA PHE A 93 -2.40 -23.57 -11.92
C PHE A 93 -2.99 -23.99 -10.56
N LYS A 94 -2.56 -25.14 -10.04
CA LYS A 94 -2.94 -25.59 -8.69
C LYS A 94 -2.39 -24.64 -7.61
N LYS A 95 -1.13 -24.23 -7.69
CA LYS A 95 -0.52 -23.27 -6.74
C LYS A 95 -1.23 -21.91 -6.82
N ALA A 96 -1.50 -21.40 -8.01
CA ALA A 96 -2.26 -20.17 -8.24
C ALA A 96 -3.66 -20.22 -7.59
N SER A 97 -4.36 -21.35 -7.72
CA SER A 97 -5.67 -21.55 -7.07
C SER A 97 -5.58 -21.51 -5.54
N ARG A 98 -4.50 -22.04 -4.95
CA ARG A 98 -4.26 -22.01 -3.49
C ARG A 98 -3.92 -20.59 -3.02
N GLU A 99 -3.05 -19.90 -3.74
CA GLU A 99 -2.71 -18.51 -3.42
C GLU A 99 -3.93 -17.58 -3.52
N ALA A 100 -4.80 -17.80 -4.51
CA ALA A 100 -6.04 -17.05 -4.61
C ALA A 100 -6.96 -17.26 -3.39
N LYS A 101 -6.99 -18.48 -2.84
CA LYS A 101 -7.73 -18.77 -1.61
C LYS A 101 -7.10 -18.09 -0.39
N VAL A 102 -5.77 -18.08 -0.28
CA VAL A 102 -5.05 -17.41 0.81
C VAL A 102 -5.26 -15.90 0.75
N ALA A 103 -5.23 -15.31 -0.45
CA ALA A 103 -5.49 -13.88 -0.65
C ALA A 103 -6.91 -13.44 -0.23
N CYS A 104 -7.89 -14.36 -0.19
CA CYS A 104 -9.21 -14.07 0.41
C CYS A 104 -9.22 -14.10 1.93
N GLY A 105 -8.23 -14.69 2.58
CA GLY A 105 -8.16 -14.87 4.02
C GLY A 105 -7.71 -13.64 4.80
N ILE A 106 -7.66 -12.46 4.17
CA ILE A 106 -7.23 -11.21 4.82
C ILE A 106 -8.14 -10.95 6.03
N SER A 107 -7.53 -10.99 7.21
CA SER A 107 -8.17 -10.77 8.49
C SER A 107 -7.55 -9.57 9.18
N CYS A 108 -8.23 -9.04 10.20
CA CYS A 108 -7.73 -7.95 11.05
C CYS A 108 -6.38 -8.26 11.74
N ASN A 109 -5.98 -9.53 11.81
CA ASN A 109 -4.73 -10.00 12.43
C ASN A 109 -3.60 -10.34 11.43
N ASP A 110 -3.75 -10.04 10.14
CA ASP A 110 -2.77 -10.41 9.11
C ASP A 110 -1.47 -9.58 9.22
N PRO A 111 -0.25 -10.11 9.02
CA PRO A 111 1.01 -9.35 9.14
C PRO A 111 1.15 -8.18 8.15
N TRP A 112 0.34 -8.16 7.08
CA TRP A 112 0.19 -7.02 6.16
C TRP A 112 -0.52 -5.81 6.80
N SER A 113 -1.04 -6.00 8.01
CA SER A 113 -1.59 -4.97 8.88
C SER A 113 -0.47 -4.42 9.79
N THR A 114 0.30 -3.43 9.32
CA THR A 114 1.32 -2.78 10.18
C THR A 114 0.73 -2.07 11.43
N PRO A 115 1.48 -1.91 12.54
CA PRO A 115 0.92 -1.91 13.90
C PRO A 115 0.51 -0.55 14.54
N ILE A 116 -0.38 -0.66 15.54
CA ILE A 116 -0.49 -0.03 16.89
C ILE A 116 -1.31 1.25 17.18
N ASN A 117 -1.56 2.19 16.27
CA ASN A 117 -2.30 3.43 16.64
C ASN A 117 -3.48 3.72 15.70
N ALA A 118 -4.17 2.67 15.29
CA ALA A 118 -5.36 2.79 14.47
C ALA A 118 -6.59 3.05 15.35
N THR A 119 -7.17 4.25 15.25
CA THR A 119 -8.57 4.45 15.69
C THR A 119 -9.52 3.65 14.78
N LEU A 120 -10.74 3.41 15.25
CA LEU A 120 -11.74 2.58 14.54
C LEU A 120 -11.98 3.04 13.08
N THR A 121 -11.90 4.35 12.81
CA THR A 121 -11.98 4.96 11.46
C THR A 121 -10.82 4.57 10.55
N THR A 122 -9.63 4.36 11.10
CA THR A 122 -8.47 3.91 10.33
C THR A 122 -8.42 2.38 10.13
N LEU A 123 -9.17 1.59 10.91
CA LEU A 123 -9.18 0.13 10.74
C LEU A 123 -9.90 -0.30 9.45
N SER A 124 -11.07 0.26 9.17
CA SER A 124 -11.87 -0.05 7.98
C SER A 124 -11.16 0.33 6.68
N THR A 125 -10.58 1.53 6.63
CA THR A 125 -9.74 1.99 5.52
C THR A 125 -8.52 1.10 5.29
N ARG A 126 -7.89 0.61 6.37
CA ARG A 126 -6.78 -0.35 6.28
C ARG A 126 -7.20 -1.70 5.71
N LEU A 127 -8.33 -2.24 6.16
CA LEU A 127 -8.86 -3.49 5.61
C LEU A 127 -9.21 -3.34 4.13
N ALA A 128 -9.86 -2.25 3.75
CA ALA A 128 -10.19 -1.95 2.37
C ALA A 128 -8.95 -1.78 1.48
N THR A 129 -7.92 -1.06 1.94
CA THR A 129 -6.67 -0.90 1.18
C THR A 129 -5.89 -2.21 1.05
N SER A 130 -5.85 -3.05 2.08
CA SER A 130 -5.27 -4.39 2.01
C SER A 130 -6.03 -5.29 1.03
N ALA A 131 -7.36 -5.28 1.07
CA ALA A 131 -8.19 -6.01 0.12
C ALA A 131 -7.96 -5.54 -1.33
N GLN A 132 -7.81 -4.24 -1.56
CA GLN A 132 -7.52 -3.71 -2.90
C GLN A 132 -6.13 -4.12 -3.40
N ARG A 133 -5.11 -4.16 -2.53
CA ARG A 133 -3.79 -4.69 -2.89
C ARG A 133 -3.86 -6.17 -3.27
N ALA A 134 -4.60 -6.96 -2.51
CA ALA A 134 -4.80 -8.37 -2.81
C ALA A 134 -5.55 -8.58 -4.14
N ARG A 135 -6.53 -7.72 -4.48
CA ARG A 135 -7.15 -7.72 -5.83
C ARG A 135 -6.13 -7.48 -6.93
N GLY A 136 -5.27 -6.48 -6.80
CA GLY A 136 -4.18 -6.24 -7.76
C GLY A 136 -3.17 -7.39 -7.85
N TYR A 137 -2.93 -8.11 -6.76
CA TYR A 137 -2.11 -9.32 -6.77
C TYR A 137 -2.79 -10.48 -7.52
N LEU A 138 -4.09 -10.69 -7.31
CA LEU A 138 -4.89 -11.69 -8.03
C LEU A 138 -4.91 -11.42 -9.54
N ASP A 139 -4.98 -10.15 -9.95
CA ASP A 139 -4.92 -9.77 -11.36
C ASP A 139 -3.57 -10.15 -12.00
N LYS A 140 -2.46 -9.97 -11.25
CA LYS A 140 -1.13 -10.43 -11.68
C LYS A 140 -1.07 -11.95 -11.81
N ILE A 141 -1.62 -12.70 -10.85
CA ILE A 141 -1.71 -14.16 -10.93
C ILE A 141 -2.55 -14.59 -12.14
N ALA A 142 -3.72 -13.99 -12.34
CA ALA A 142 -4.60 -14.31 -13.45
C ALA A 142 -3.92 -14.04 -14.80
N LYS A 143 -3.19 -12.92 -14.93
CA LYS A 143 -2.38 -12.62 -16.11
C LYS A 143 -1.29 -13.67 -16.34
N LEU A 144 -0.58 -14.07 -15.29
CA LEU A 144 0.45 -15.12 -15.38
C LEU A 144 -0.14 -16.45 -15.85
N VAL A 145 -1.30 -16.85 -15.32
CA VAL A 145 -2.04 -18.06 -15.75
C VAL A 145 -2.49 -17.97 -17.22
N GLN A 146 -2.85 -16.79 -17.71
CA GLN A 146 -3.19 -16.57 -19.11
C GLN A 146 -1.95 -16.64 -20.02
N MET A 147 -0.82 -16.09 -19.58
CA MET A 147 0.44 -16.13 -20.35
C MET A 147 1.01 -17.55 -20.49
N THR A 148 0.67 -18.46 -19.56
CA THR A 148 1.01 -19.89 -19.63
C THR A 148 -0.04 -20.76 -20.33
N SER A 149 -1.03 -20.14 -21.00
CA SER A 149 -2.14 -20.83 -21.66
C SER A 149 -1.75 -21.83 -22.76
N TRP A 150 -0.52 -21.73 -23.27
CA TRP A 150 0.05 -22.62 -24.28
C TRP A 150 0.43 -24.01 -23.73
N ALA A 151 0.49 -24.19 -22.41
CA ALA A 151 0.83 -25.44 -21.75
C ALA A 151 -0.21 -25.85 -20.70
N GLY A 152 -0.24 -27.15 -20.40
CA GLY A 152 -1.11 -27.73 -19.39
C GLY A 152 -2.53 -27.97 -19.88
N SER A 153 -3.38 -28.46 -18.97
CA SER A 153 -4.76 -28.79 -19.28
C SER A 153 -5.66 -27.56 -19.13
N PRO A 154 -6.55 -27.28 -20.11
CA PRO A 154 -7.51 -26.18 -20.04
C PRO A 154 -8.36 -26.20 -18.77
N SER A 155 -8.75 -27.39 -18.28
CA SER A 155 -9.59 -27.53 -17.09
C SER A 155 -8.92 -26.98 -15.82
N TYR A 156 -7.61 -27.20 -15.64
CA TYR A 156 -6.89 -26.67 -14.49
C TYR A 156 -6.72 -25.16 -14.57
N ARG A 157 -6.45 -24.64 -15.77
CA ARG A 157 -6.34 -23.21 -16.05
C ARG A 157 -7.64 -22.49 -15.75
N GLU A 158 -8.77 -22.99 -16.27
CA GLU A 158 -10.10 -22.43 -16.04
C GLU A 158 -10.46 -22.42 -14.57
N LYS A 159 -10.18 -23.51 -13.84
CA LYS A 159 -10.37 -23.56 -12.38
C LYS A 159 -9.56 -22.49 -11.67
N ALA A 160 -8.29 -22.29 -12.04
CA ALA A 160 -7.45 -21.26 -11.43
C ALA A 160 -7.96 -19.83 -11.70
N LEU A 161 -8.34 -19.54 -12.94
CA LEU A 161 -8.91 -18.25 -13.32
C LEU A 161 -10.24 -17.98 -12.61
N LEU A 162 -11.13 -18.97 -12.56
CA LEU A 162 -12.41 -18.87 -11.84
C LEU A 162 -12.19 -18.58 -10.36
N ARG A 163 -11.20 -19.23 -9.72
CA ARG A 163 -10.85 -18.96 -8.32
C ARG A 163 -10.32 -17.53 -8.12
N CYS A 164 -9.47 -17.03 -9.02
CA CYS A 164 -8.99 -15.65 -8.97
C CYS A 164 -10.16 -14.66 -9.11
N GLN A 165 -11.09 -14.91 -10.04
CA GLN A 165 -12.28 -14.08 -10.24
C GLN A 165 -13.21 -14.07 -9.02
N GLN A 166 -13.51 -15.25 -8.47
CA GLN A 166 -14.30 -15.39 -7.23
C GLN A 166 -13.64 -14.64 -6.08
N ALA A 167 -12.33 -14.81 -5.91
CA ALA A 167 -11.56 -14.14 -4.87
C ALA A 167 -11.59 -12.62 -5.01
N HIS A 168 -11.37 -12.14 -6.23
CA HIS A 168 -11.41 -10.72 -6.56
C HIS A 168 -12.80 -10.11 -6.28
N ARG A 169 -13.89 -10.84 -6.59
CA ARG A 169 -15.26 -10.43 -6.27
C ARG A 169 -15.50 -10.34 -4.76
N LEU A 170 -15.13 -11.37 -3.99
CA LEU A 170 -15.31 -11.40 -2.53
C LEU A 170 -14.55 -10.26 -1.85
N LEU A 171 -13.33 -9.96 -2.28
CA LEU A 171 -12.57 -8.82 -1.79
C LEU A 171 -13.23 -7.48 -2.16
N GLY A 172 -13.82 -7.37 -3.35
CA GLY A 172 -14.61 -6.21 -3.75
C GLY A 172 -15.86 -6.00 -2.88
N GLU A 173 -16.56 -7.07 -2.53
CA GLU A 173 -17.71 -7.06 -1.60
C GLU A 173 -17.26 -6.67 -0.18
N ALA A 174 -16.10 -7.17 0.28
CA ALA A 174 -15.52 -6.78 1.56
C ALA A 174 -15.17 -5.28 1.62
N ILE A 175 -14.54 -4.72 0.57
CA ILE A 175 -14.25 -3.27 0.51
C ILE A 175 -15.53 -2.44 0.63
N LYS A 176 -16.60 -2.84 -0.07
CA LYS A 176 -17.90 -2.15 0.00
C LYS A 176 -18.49 -2.22 1.40
N LYS A 177 -18.43 -3.39 2.05
CA LYS A 177 -18.90 -3.56 3.42
C LYS A 177 -18.13 -2.66 4.38
N GLU A 178 -16.80 -2.66 4.30
CA GLU A 178 -15.96 -1.80 5.15
C GLU A 178 -16.24 -0.31 4.93
N HIS A 179 -16.57 0.08 3.70
CA HIS A 179 -16.97 1.45 3.39
C HIS A 179 -18.31 1.83 4.02
N VAL A 180 -19.32 0.95 3.94
CA VAL A 180 -20.62 1.16 4.60
C VAL A 180 -20.44 1.25 6.11
N ASP A 181 -19.72 0.30 6.71
CA ASP A 181 -19.44 0.29 8.14
C ASP A 181 -18.65 1.54 8.56
N TRP A 182 -17.75 2.03 7.72
CA TRP A 182 -17.04 3.30 7.93
C TRP A 182 -18.01 4.48 7.88
N ILE A 183 -18.89 4.57 6.88
CA ILE A 183 -19.91 5.62 6.78
C ILE A 183 -20.78 5.65 8.03
N ASP A 184 -21.25 4.49 8.50
CA ASP A 184 -22.13 4.42 9.67
C ASP A 184 -21.41 4.91 10.94
N ARG A 185 -20.16 4.45 11.15
CA ARG A 185 -19.31 4.94 12.25
C ARG A 185 -19.04 6.42 12.14
N VAL A 186 -18.72 6.88 10.94
CA VAL A 186 -18.47 8.28 10.64
C VAL A 186 -19.74 9.10 10.84
N HIS A 187 -20.95 8.64 10.54
CA HIS A 187 -22.16 9.39 10.88
C HIS A 187 -22.37 9.50 12.39
N VAL A 188 -22.16 8.42 13.15
CA VAL A 188 -22.26 8.45 14.62
C VAL A 188 -21.18 9.38 15.22
N GLU A 189 -19.94 9.27 14.76
CA GLU A 189 -18.82 10.09 15.22
C GLU A 189 -18.86 11.53 14.66
N LEU A 190 -19.36 11.78 13.46
CA LEU A 190 -19.50 13.14 12.87
C LEU A 190 -20.62 13.90 13.53
N ALA A 191 -21.80 13.26 13.68
CA ALA A 191 -22.96 13.88 14.30
C ALA A 191 -22.65 14.25 15.75
N PHE A 192 -21.89 13.41 16.46
CA PHE A 192 -21.55 13.63 17.87
C PHE A 192 -20.23 14.39 18.09
N ASN A 193 -19.18 14.13 17.31
CA ASN A 193 -17.83 14.66 17.54
C ASN A 193 -17.37 15.71 16.52
N MET A 194 -17.79 15.70 15.25
CA MET A 194 -17.27 16.68 14.27
C MET A 194 -18.13 17.93 14.15
N ASN A 195 -19.47 17.79 14.16
CA ASN A 195 -20.32 18.97 14.30
C ASN A 195 -20.00 19.64 15.64
N VAL A 196 -19.95 18.90 16.74
CA VAL A 196 -19.53 19.47 18.04
C VAL A 196 -18.09 19.98 17.99
N GLY A 197 -17.16 19.23 17.41
CA GLY A 197 -15.72 19.58 17.35
C GLY A 197 -15.41 20.82 16.52
N LEU A 198 -16.09 21.03 15.39
CA LEU A 198 -15.96 22.25 14.58
C LEU A 198 -16.72 23.43 15.17
N HIS A 199 -17.78 23.16 15.93
CA HIS A 199 -18.51 24.18 16.70
C HIS A 199 -17.84 24.56 18.03
N LYS A 200 -16.78 23.85 18.44
CA LYS A 200 -15.94 24.26 19.57
C LYS A 200 -15.19 25.55 19.25
N PHE A 201 -14.95 26.34 20.30
CA PHE A 201 -14.07 27.49 20.24
C PHE A 201 -12.65 27.07 19.85
N ALA A 202 -11.93 27.94 19.14
CA ALA A 202 -10.59 27.65 18.61
C ALA A 202 -9.60 27.25 19.71
N VAL A 203 -9.73 27.88 20.88
CA VAL A 203 -8.83 27.72 22.02
C VAL A 203 -9.64 27.39 23.27
N ARG A 204 -9.04 26.69 24.21
CA ARG A 204 -9.57 26.49 25.57
C ARG A 204 -8.48 26.75 26.60
N ARG A 205 -8.87 27.03 27.84
CA ARG A 205 -7.93 27.07 28.97
C ARG A 205 -7.35 25.69 29.25
N HIS A 206 -6.12 25.65 29.73
CA HIS A 206 -5.50 24.42 30.17
C HIS A 206 -6.09 23.99 31.53
N PHE A 207 -6.38 22.70 31.67
CA PHE A 207 -7.14 22.19 32.83
C PHE A 207 -6.37 22.34 34.16
N LYS A 208 -5.05 22.12 34.15
CA LYS A 208 -4.21 22.19 35.35
C LYS A 208 -3.62 23.58 35.61
N ARG A 209 -3.56 24.42 34.58
CA ARG A 209 -2.96 25.76 34.59
C ARG A 209 -3.90 26.70 33.83
N PRO A 210 -4.94 27.26 34.49
CA PRO A 210 -5.98 28.04 33.82
C PRO A 210 -5.45 29.30 33.13
N ASP A 211 -4.30 29.80 33.58
CA ASP A 211 -3.50 30.86 32.98
C ASP A 211 -2.99 30.51 31.58
N TRP A 212 -2.81 29.22 31.28
CA TRP A 212 -2.37 28.74 29.96
C TRP A 212 -3.55 28.45 29.03
N ILE A 213 -3.24 28.51 27.74
CA ILE A 213 -4.18 28.20 26.66
C ILE A 213 -3.70 27.02 25.81
N GLN A 214 -4.65 26.31 25.21
CA GLN A 214 -4.38 25.17 24.34
C GLN A 214 -5.37 25.14 23.17
N CYS A 215 -4.90 24.64 22.03
CA CYS A 215 -5.74 24.36 20.86
C CYS A 215 -6.89 23.42 21.26
N ASN A 216 -8.11 23.73 20.81
CA ASN A 216 -9.31 22.99 21.15
C ASN A 216 -9.95 22.36 19.91
N LEU A 217 -9.17 21.56 19.17
CA LEU A 217 -9.65 20.76 18.05
C LEU A 217 -9.55 19.27 18.42
N ASP A 218 -10.63 18.52 18.22
CA ASP A 218 -10.62 17.09 18.50
C ASP A 218 -9.79 16.33 17.46
N GLY A 219 -8.93 15.42 17.92
CA GLY A 219 -8.12 14.56 17.04
C GLY A 219 -8.94 13.70 16.08
N VAL A 220 -10.22 13.45 16.41
CA VAL A 220 -11.18 12.72 15.54
C VAL A 220 -11.31 13.40 14.17
N VAL A 221 -11.23 14.73 14.09
CA VAL A 221 -11.33 15.47 12.82
C VAL A 221 -10.19 15.06 11.87
N PHE A 222 -8.95 14.99 12.37
CA PHE A 222 -7.82 14.56 11.56
C PHE A 222 -7.86 13.06 11.22
N GLN A 223 -8.45 12.23 12.07
CA GLN A 223 -8.65 10.81 11.77
C GLN A 223 -9.64 10.61 10.62
N VAL A 224 -10.72 11.40 10.59
CA VAL A 224 -11.68 11.39 9.47
C VAL A 224 -11.03 11.89 8.18
N VAL A 225 -10.21 12.96 8.24
CA VAL A 225 -9.44 13.43 7.07
C VAL A 225 -8.48 12.35 6.56
N GLN A 226 -7.75 11.68 7.44
CA GLN A 226 -6.83 10.59 7.06
C GLN A 226 -7.57 9.39 6.47
N ALA A 227 -8.74 9.06 7.02
CA ALA A 227 -9.59 8.02 6.47
C ALA A 227 -10.14 8.39 5.09
N ALA A 228 -10.57 9.64 4.90
CA ALA A 228 -11.05 10.16 3.63
C ALA A 228 -9.97 10.08 2.54
N GLU A 229 -8.71 10.40 2.85
CA GLU A 229 -7.57 10.22 1.92
C GLU A 229 -7.46 8.79 1.40
N SER A 230 -7.66 7.82 2.30
CA SER A 230 -7.53 6.40 1.97
C SER A 230 -8.67 5.95 1.07
N TRP A 231 -9.90 6.41 1.30
CA TRP A 231 -11.06 6.11 0.47
C TRP A 231 -11.01 6.81 -0.90
N ASP A 232 -10.54 8.06 -0.94
CA ASP A 232 -10.32 8.82 -2.17
C ASP A 232 -9.29 8.13 -3.08
N ARG A 233 -8.18 7.63 -2.51
CA ARG A 233 -7.20 6.78 -3.22
C ARG A 233 -7.78 5.46 -3.74
N LEU A 234 -8.82 4.95 -3.12
CA LEU A 234 -9.55 3.77 -3.57
C LEU A 234 -10.63 4.11 -4.62
N LEU A 235 -10.76 5.38 -5.00
CA LEU A 235 -11.77 5.91 -5.93
C LEU A 235 -13.20 5.60 -5.46
N VAL A 236 -13.41 5.59 -4.14
CA VAL A 236 -14.74 5.44 -3.53
C VAL A 236 -15.30 6.81 -3.20
N GLU A 237 -16.56 7.04 -3.55
CA GLU A 237 -17.23 8.32 -3.30
C GLU A 237 -17.36 8.60 -1.80
N LEU A 238 -16.90 9.79 -1.39
CA LEU A 238 -16.99 10.26 -0.03
C LEU A 238 -18.38 10.84 0.27
N PRO A 239 -18.91 10.67 1.50
CA PRO A 239 -20.12 11.37 1.93
C PRO A 239 -19.96 12.89 1.84
N GLY A 240 -21.04 13.64 1.55
CA GLY A 240 -20.97 15.08 1.31
C GLY A 240 -20.30 15.89 2.43
N GLN A 241 -20.59 15.58 3.70
CA GLN A 241 -19.97 16.27 4.85
C GLN A 241 -18.46 15.98 4.96
N VAL A 242 -18.05 14.74 4.67
CA VAL A 242 -16.63 14.36 4.66
C VAL A 242 -15.92 14.99 3.47
N THR A 243 -16.60 15.11 2.33
CA THR A 243 -16.07 15.76 1.11
C THR A 243 -15.74 17.23 1.36
N ALA A 244 -16.61 17.97 2.05
CA ALA A 244 -16.35 19.36 2.40
C ALA A 244 -15.10 19.49 3.30
N LEU A 245 -15.01 18.67 4.36
CA LEU A 245 -13.84 18.62 5.22
C LEU A 245 -12.56 18.22 4.48
N TRP A 246 -12.67 17.22 3.59
CA TRP A 246 -11.56 16.75 2.76
C TRP A 246 -11.04 17.85 1.85
N ASN A 247 -11.91 18.65 1.25
CA ASN A 247 -11.52 19.77 0.39
C ASN A 247 -10.83 20.89 1.19
N GLU A 248 -11.28 21.16 2.42
CA GLU A 248 -10.72 22.18 3.31
C GLU A 248 -9.51 21.71 4.13
N ARG A 249 -9.10 20.44 4.02
CA ARG A 249 -8.08 19.79 4.87
C ARG A 249 -6.78 20.56 5.01
N ASN A 250 -6.32 21.19 3.92
CA ASN A 250 -5.06 21.93 3.91
C ASN A 250 -5.18 23.21 4.73
N GLU A 251 -6.30 23.94 4.56
CA GLU A 251 -6.52 25.17 5.30
C GLU A 251 -6.80 24.89 6.78
N LEU A 252 -7.54 23.82 7.09
CA LEU A 252 -7.71 23.34 8.46
C LEU A 252 -6.36 23.02 9.12
N ARG A 253 -5.46 22.31 8.43
CA ARG A 253 -4.12 21.98 8.94
C ARG A 253 -3.25 23.21 9.17
N ASN A 254 -3.30 24.17 8.24
CA ASN A 254 -2.58 25.44 8.35
C ASN A 254 -3.08 26.25 9.55
N VAL A 255 -4.39 26.48 9.66
CA VAL A 255 -5.00 27.22 10.76
C VAL A 255 -4.75 26.52 12.10
N HIS A 256 -4.85 25.20 12.16
CA HIS A 256 -4.49 24.43 13.35
C HIS A 256 -3.03 24.66 13.76
N GLY A 257 -2.10 24.63 12.80
CA GLY A 257 -0.69 24.95 13.05
C GLY A 257 -0.50 26.35 13.62
N SER A 258 -1.15 27.36 13.03
CA SER A 258 -1.09 28.75 13.50
C SER A 258 -1.68 28.92 14.91
N VAL A 259 -2.80 28.29 15.22
CA VAL A 259 -3.41 28.31 16.57
C VAL A 259 -2.48 27.64 17.59
N CYS A 260 -1.89 26.50 17.26
CA CYS A 260 -0.94 25.83 18.15
C CYS A 260 0.31 26.69 18.42
N ALA A 261 0.87 27.33 17.38
CA ALA A 261 1.99 28.24 17.53
C ALA A 261 1.63 29.46 18.39
N MET A 262 0.44 30.03 18.19
CA MET A 262 -0.06 31.14 19.01
C MET A 262 -0.22 30.73 20.48
N CYS A 263 -0.82 29.56 20.75
CA CYS A 263 -0.94 29.03 22.11
C CYS A 263 0.43 28.82 22.77
N TYR A 264 1.39 28.29 22.03
CA TYR A 264 2.76 28.10 22.52
C TYR A 264 3.42 29.44 22.85
N TYR A 265 3.32 30.42 21.96
CA TYR A 265 3.93 31.73 22.16
C TYR A 265 3.30 32.50 23.33
N TYR A 266 1.96 32.46 23.45
CA TYR A 266 1.26 33.02 24.61
C TYR A 266 1.73 32.37 25.92
N ASN A 267 1.76 31.02 25.98
CA ASN A 267 2.16 30.31 27.19
C ASN A 267 3.62 30.60 27.55
N TYR A 268 4.49 30.79 26.55
CA TYR A 268 5.87 31.20 26.75
C TYR A 268 5.95 32.60 27.40
N ILE A 269 5.23 33.59 26.87
CA ILE A 269 5.18 34.94 27.46
C ILE A 269 4.66 34.90 28.90
N ILE A 270 3.58 34.16 29.16
CA ILE A 270 3.04 34.00 30.52
C ILE A 270 4.06 33.36 31.47
N GLN A 271 4.82 32.37 31.00
CA GLN A 271 5.84 31.71 31.81
C GLN A 271 6.99 32.64 32.16
N GLU A 272 7.48 33.44 31.21
CA GLU A 272 8.54 34.44 31.46
C GLU A 272 8.05 35.55 32.39
N LEU A 273 6.80 35.98 32.24
CA LEU A 273 6.17 36.95 33.14
C LEU A 273 5.90 36.41 34.55
N GLU A 274 5.75 35.09 34.73
CA GLU A 274 5.57 34.45 36.05
C GLU A 274 6.84 34.57 36.92
N VAL A 275 8.02 34.71 36.30
CA VAL A 275 9.30 34.93 36.99
C VAL A 275 9.41 36.36 37.56
N LEU A 276 8.63 37.29 36.99
CA LEU A 276 8.66 38.71 37.31
C LEU A 276 7.44 39.09 38.18
N ASP A 277 7.54 40.18 38.95
CA ASP A 277 6.48 40.58 39.89
C ASP A 277 5.18 41.01 39.16
N LYS A 278 4.07 40.28 39.37
CA LYS A 278 2.85 40.35 38.55
C LYS A 278 2.17 41.73 38.53
N ASP A 279 2.37 42.53 39.56
CA ASP A 279 1.76 43.86 39.67
C ASP A 279 2.36 44.87 38.68
N ILE A 280 3.58 44.63 38.19
CA ILE A 280 4.29 45.53 37.25
C ILE A 280 3.76 45.38 35.81
N TYR A 281 3.19 44.22 35.44
CA TYR A 281 2.80 43.88 34.06
C TYR A 281 1.30 43.67 33.88
N ARG A 282 0.50 44.17 34.82
CA ARG A 282 -0.94 43.92 34.85
C ARG A 282 -1.64 44.45 33.59
N GLU A 283 -1.18 45.59 33.08
CA GLU A 283 -1.72 46.19 31.85
C GLU A 283 -1.38 45.35 30.61
N GLU A 284 -0.17 44.81 30.52
CA GLU A 284 0.29 43.93 29.44
C GLU A 284 -0.44 42.59 29.45
N LEU A 285 -0.68 42.03 30.64
CA LEU A 285 -1.50 40.82 30.81
C LEU A 285 -2.95 41.06 30.38
N ASP A 286 -3.54 42.21 30.74
CA ASP A 286 -4.90 42.56 30.30
C ASP A 286 -4.99 42.77 28.78
N LYS A 287 -3.96 43.36 28.15
CA LYS A 287 -3.87 43.46 26.68
C LYS A 287 -3.85 42.07 26.03
N LEU A 288 -3.00 41.16 26.52
CA LEU A 288 -2.89 39.78 26.03
C LEU A 288 -4.21 39.01 26.18
N GLU A 289 -4.85 39.14 27.34
CA GLU A 289 -6.11 38.47 27.65
C GLU A 289 -7.23 38.95 26.73
N LYS A 290 -7.35 40.27 26.52
CA LYS A 290 -8.32 40.84 25.57
C LYS A 290 -8.09 40.36 24.14
N ALA A 291 -6.84 40.18 23.72
CA ALA A 291 -6.52 39.70 22.39
C ALA A 291 -6.95 38.24 22.18
N VAL A 292 -6.80 37.38 23.20
CA VAL A 292 -7.14 35.95 23.13
C VAL A 292 -8.63 35.67 23.37
N GLN A 293 -9.34 36.56 24.07
CA GLN A 293 -10.76 36.41 24.43
C GLN A 293 -11.68 36.00 23.25
N PRO A 294 -11.55 36.54 22.03
CA PRO A 294 -12.37 36.13 20.89
C PRO A 294 -12.15 34.66 20.47
N CYS A 295 -10.94 34.12 20.65
CA CYS A 295 -10.64 32.71 20.39
C CYS A 295 -11.23 31.77 21.46
N LEU A 296 -11.51 32.29 22.66
CA LEU A 296 -12.07 31.53 23.77
C LEU A 296 -13.61 31.52 23.77
N ASN A 297 -14.24 32.61 23.31
CA ASN A 297 -15.67 32.84 23.55
C ASN A 297 -16.54 32.98 22.30
N SER A 298 -15.98 33.29 21.13
CA SER A 298 -16.79 33.59 19.92
C SER A 298 -16.35 32.85 18.66
N THR A 299 -15.06 32.61 18.50
CA THR A 299 -14.50 32.11 17.25
C THR A 299 -14.43 30.59 17.27
N THR A 300 -15.09 29.94 16.29
CA THR A 300 -15.16 28.47 16.19
C THR A 300 -14.39 27.95 14.98
N TRP A 301 -13.98 26.68 15.01
CA TRP A 301 -13.25 26.04 13.91
C TRP A 301 -14.05 25.97 12.60
N LYS A 302 -15.38 26.05 12.64
CA LYS A 302 -16.23 26.20 11.46
C LYS A 302 -15.94 27.46 10.65
N GLN A 303 -15.38 28.49 11.29
CA GLN A 303 -15.08 29.78 10.69
C GLN A 303 -13.57 29.95 10.49
N LEU A 304 -12.93 29.06 9.72
CA LEU A 304 -11.47 29.02 9.54
C LEU A 304 -10.85 30.39 9.17
N ILE A 305 -11.52 31.15 8.31
CA ILE A 305 -11.08 32.50 7.91
C ILE A 305 -11.07 33.47 9.10
N LEU A 306 -12.10 33.40 9.96
CA LEU A 306 -12.18 34.23 11.16
C LEU A 306 -11.12 33.80 12.18
N VAL A 307 -10.94 32.49 12.40
CA VAL A 307 -9.88 31.95 13.28
C VAL A 307 -8.52 32.49 12.83
N LYS A 308 -8.19 32.37 11.54
CA LYS A 308 -6.93 32.86 10.97
C LYS A 308 -6.72 34.36 11.20
N ARG A 309 -7.77 35.17 11.01
CA ARG A 309 -7.73 36.62 11.24
C ARG A 309 -7.46 36.94 12.71
N VAL A 310 -8.21 36.32 13.63
CA VAL A 310 -8.05 36.55 15.07
C VAL A 310 -6.67 36.11 15.54
N VAL A 311 -6.19 34.94 15.10
CA VAL A 311 -4.83 34.46 15.42
C VAL A 311 -3.76 35.44 14.95
N THR A 312 -3.92 36.05 13.77
CA THR A 312 -2.99 37.07 13.28
C THR A 312 -3.01 38.32 14.16
N SER A 313 -4.20 38.79 14.57
CA SER A 313 -4.34 39.88 15.54
C SER A 313 -3.71 39.55 16.89
N CYS A 314 -3.86 38.31 17.37
CA CYS A 314 -3.22 37.84 18.60
C CYS A 314 -1.70 37.89 18.52
N PHE A 315 -1.10 37.48 17.40
CA PHE A 315 0.35 37.56 17.22
C PHE A 315 0.85 39.01 17.26
N PHE A 316 0.16 39.95 16.59
CA PHE A 316 0.51 41.37 16.67
C PHE A 316 0.42 41.91 18.11
N ALA A 317 -0.63 41.57 18.86
CA ALA A 317 -0.77 41.99 20.25
C ALA A 317 0.33 41.38 21.16
N MET A 318 0.70 40.12 20.92
CA MET A 318 1.80 39.47 21.64
C MET A 318 3.15 40.11 21.33
N GLU A 319 3.39 40.47 20.07
CA GLU A 319 4.62 41.14 19.65
C GLU A 319 4.73 42.56 20.25
N GLU A 320 3.63 43.33 20.26
CA GLU A 320 3.56 44.64 20.92
C GLU A 320 3.92 44.52 22.41
N VAL A 321 3.32 43.55 23.11
CA VAL A 321 3.59 43.33 24.54
C VAL A 321 5.04 42.94 24.78
N VAL A 322 5.62 42.06 23.95
CA VAL A 322 7.03 41.69 24.08
C VAL A 322 7.94 42.89 23.81
N GLN A 323 7.63 43.73 22.83
CA GLN A 323 8.41 44.96 22.56
C GLN A 323 8.31 45.96 23.73
N ASP A 324 7.12 46.15 24.30
CA ASP A 324 6.91 47.01 25.48
C ASP A 324 7.73 46.52 26.68
N LEU A 325 7.74 45.20 26.93
CA LEU A 325 8.53 44.57 27.98
C LEU A 325 10.03 44.74 27.71
N VAL A 326 10.50 44.47 26.49
CA VAL A 326 11.91 44.66 26.13
C VAL A 326 12.31 46.12 26.30
N GLN A 327 11.50 47.10 25.89
CA GLN A 327 11.83 48.52 26.08
C GLN A 327 11.90 48.93 27.56
N ARG A 328 11.04 48.36 28.42
CA ARG A 328 11.07 48.65 29.87
C ARG A 328 12.23 47.98 30.60
N PHE A 329 12.67 46.81 30.16
CA PHE A 329 13.74 46.03 30.80
C PHE A 329 15.11 46.16 30.13
N ALA A 330 15.17 46.62 28.89
CA ALA A 330 16.39 47.03 28.21
C ALA A 330 16.71 48.49 28.54
N VAL A 331 16.92 48.79 29.82
CA VAL A 331 17.67 49.98 30.25
C VAL A 331 19.01 49.46 30.79
N PRO A 332 20.16 49.99 30.30
CA PRO A 332 21.50 49.42 30.50
C PRO A 332 21.96 49.31 31.95
#